data_AF-A0A5E7EWD0-F1
#
_entry.id   AF-A0A5E7EWD0-F1
#
_cell.length_a   1.000
_cell.length_b   1.000
_cell.length_c   1.000
_cell.angle_alpha   90.00
_cell.angle_beta   90.00
_cell.angle_gamma   90.00
#
_symmetry.space_group_name_H-M   'P 1'
#
loop_
_entity.id
_entity.type
_entity.pdbx_description
1 polymer ?
#
loop_
_entity_poly.entity_id
_entity_poly.type
_entity_poly.pdbx_seq_one_letter_code
_entity_poly.pdbx_strand_id
1 'polypeptide(L)' 'MPLFSDTTPDRPTKGMSGCSVSLNVDSVAEAERVFGALADGGSIEMPLEATFWAARFGVDRFGVSWMVNCEKDQ' A
#
# COMPACT_ATOMS: atom_id res chain seq x y z
N MET A 1 -26.96 -33.96 -5.41
CA MET A 1 -26.63 -32.74 -4.65
C MET A 1 -25.26 -32.27 -5.11
N PRO A 2 -25.11 -31.19 -5.90
CA PRO A 2 -23.78 -30.71 -6.25
C PRO A 2 -23.27 -29.80 -5.13
N LEU A 3 -22.18 -30.22 -4.48
CA LEU A 3 -21.45 -29.39 -3.53
C LEU A 3 -20.50 -28.51 -4.33
N PHE A 4 -20.90 -27.26 -4.56
CA PHE A 4 -19.98 -26.19 -4.95
C PHE A 4 -19.06 -25.92 -3.76
N SER A 5 -17.80 -26.35 -3.82
CA SER A 5 -16.75 -25.81 -2.96
C SER A 5 -15.38 -26.15 -3.57
N ASP A 6 -14.93 -25.30 -4.47
CA ASP A 6 -13.72 -25.46 -5.30
C ASP A 6 -12.42 -25.13 -4.54
N THR A 7 -12.34 -25.46 -3.24
CA THR A 7 -11.10 -25.22 -2.47
C THR A 7 -10.24 -26.48 -2.51
N THR A 8 -9.35 -26.56 -3.51
CA THR A 8 -8.28 -27.56 -3.54
C THR A 8 -7.22 -27.22 -2.47
N PRO A 9 -6.71 -28.21 -1.70
CA PRO A 9 -5.84 -27.98 -0.54
C PRO A 9 -4.37 -27.65 -0.88
N ASP A 10 -4.04 -27.37 -2.15
CA ASP A 10 -2.65 -27.22 -2.64
C ASP A 10 -2.33 -25.79 -3.12
N ARG A 11 -3.08 -24.80 -2.64
CA ARG A 11 -2.67 -23.39 -2.78
C ARG A 11 -2.48 -22.79 -1.40
N PRO A 12 -1.24 -22.64 -0.90
CA PRO A 12 -1.01 -21.71 0.19
C PRO A 12 -1.49 -20.35 -0.30
N THR A 13 -2.50 -19.79 0.35
CA THR A 13 -2.91 -18.41 0.11
C THR A 13 -1.75 -17.53 0.53
N LYS A 14 -0.83 -17.26 -0.41
CA LYS A 14 0.23 -16.28 -0.27
C LYS A 14 -0.47 -15.00 0.20
N GLY A 15 -0.11 -14.56 1.41
CA GLY A 15 -0.88 -13.58 2.19
C GLY A 15 -1.46 -12.47 1.32
N MET A 16 -2.75 -12.21 1.51
CA MET A 16 -3.57 -11.13 0.97
C MET A 16 -2.96 -10.39 -0.24
N SER A 17 -2.69 -11.13 -1.33
CA SER A 17 -2.04 -10.59 -2.54
C SER A 17 -3.03 -9.91 -3.50
N GLY A 18 -4.27 -9.67 -3.06
CA GLY A 18 -5.36 -9.18 -3.90
C GLY A 18 -5.85 -7.77 -3.57
N CYS A 19 -5.37 -7.15 -2.49
CA CYS A 19 -5.80 -5.81 -2.09
C CYS A 19 -4.59 -4.90 -1.88
N SER A 20 -4.51 -3.84 -2.68
CA SER A 20 -3.64 -2.70 -2.42
C SER A 20 -4.49 -1.52 -1.97
N VAL A 21 -3.95 -0.73 -1.05
CA VAL A 21 -4.61 0.49 -0.54
C VAL A 21 -3.86 1.69 -1.09
N SER A 22 -4.55 2.54 -1.84
CA SER A 22 -4.02 3.82 -2.31
C SER A 22 -4.57 4.96 -1.45
N LEU A 23 -3.68 5.72 -0.82
CA LEU A 23 -4.00 6.91 -0.06
C LEU A 23 -3.53 8.15 -0.83
N ASN A 24 -4.48 9.01 -1.19
CA ASN A 24 -4.19 10.34 -1.70
C ASN A 24 -4.30 11.34 -0.56
N VAL A 25 -3.23 12.09 -0.30
CA VAL A 25 -3.16 13.11 0.75
C VAL A 25 -2.98 14.49 0.12
N ASP A 26 -3.50 15.51 0.78
CA ASP A 26 -3.48 16.89 0.30
C ASP A 26 -2.23 17.67 0.75
N SER A 27 -1.42 17.09 1.65
CA SER A 27 -0.22 17.73 2.19
C SER A 27 0.97 16.78 2.34
N VAL A 28 2.17 17.30 2.08
CA VAL A 28 3.44 16.56 2.24
C VAL A 28 3.64 16.10 3.69
N ALA A 29 3.27 16.94 4.66
CA ALA A 29 3.40 16.61 6.08
C ALA A 29 2.51 15.42 6.50
N GLU A 30 1.30 15.30 5.94
CA GLU A 30 0.46 14.13 6.15
C GLU A 30 1.01 12.91 5.43
N ALA A 31 1.55 13.06 4.22
CA ALA A 31 2.20 11.99 3.48
C ALA A 31 3.34 11.37 4.31
N GLU A 32 4.22 12.19 4.85
CA GLU A 32 5.35 11.76 5.70
C GLU A 32 4.87 11.11 7.00
N ARG A 33 3.84 11.66 7.65
CA ARG A 33 3.28 11.10 8.88
C ARG A 33 2.67 9.72 8.66
N VAL A 34 1.84 9.59 7.62
CA VAL A 34 1.16 8.32 7.29
C VAL A 34 2.19 7.30 6.82
N PHE A 35 3.09 7.68 5.91
CA PHE A 35 4.13 6.81 5.40
C PHE A 35 5.09 6.35 6.51
N GLY A 36 5.47 7.24 7.42
CA GLY A 36 6.29 6.90 8.58
C GLY A 36 5.60 5.88 9.51
N ALA A 37 4.29 6.05 9.75
CA ALA A 37 3.52 5.10 10.54
C ALA A 37 3.38 3.72 9.86
N LEU A 38 3.26 3.68 8.54
CA LEU A 38 3.23 2.43 7.77
C LEU A 38 4.62 1.75 7.77
N ALA A 39 5.68 2.53 7.56
CA ALA A 39 7.06 2.05 7.52
C ALA A 39 7.55 1.44 8.85
N ASP A 40 7.09 1.94 10.01
CA ASP A 40 7.52 1.47 11.33
C ASP A 40 7.16 0.00 11.60
N GLY A 41 6.04 -0.47 11.05
CA GLY A 41 5.62 -1.87 11.16
C GLY A 41 5.71 -2.66 9.85
N GLY A 42 6.08 -1.99 8.77
CA GLY A 42 5.96 -2.46 7.40
C GLY A 42 7.30 -2.80 6.76
N SER A 43 7.34 -2.71 5.44
CA SER A 43 8.57 -2.81 4.68
C SER A 43 8.47 -1.84 3.52
N ILE A 44 9.32 -0.83 3.55
CA ILE A 44 9.38 0.19 2.50
C ILE A 44 9.79 -0.50 1.21
N GLU A 45 8.88 -0.57 0.25
CA GLU A 45 9.15 -1.06 -1.09
C GLU A 45 9.70 0.08 -1.95
N MET A 46 9.14 1.28 -1.76
CA MET A 46 9.63 2.50 -2.37
C MET A 46 9.54 3.65 -1.36
N PRO A 47 10.67 4.31 -1.02
CA PRO A 47 10.66 5.47 -0.14
C PRO A 47 9.75 6.58 -0.66
N LEU A 48 9.24 7.40 0.25
CA LEU A 48 8.46 8.57 -0.10
C LEU A 48 9.36 9.60 -0.79
N GLU A 49 9.27 9.71 -2.11
CA GLU A 49 10.10 10.60 -2.93
C GLU A 49 9.24 11.53 -3.79
N ALA A 50 9.79 12.67 -4.22
CA ALA A 50 9.12 13.55 -5.17
C ALA A 50 9.17 12.92 -6.57
N THR A 51 8.03 12.81 -7.25
CA THR A 51 7.95 12.26 -8.61
C THR A 51 7.50 13.33 -9.60
N PHE A 52 7.55 13.02 -10.90
CA PHE A 52 7.16 14.01 -11.93
C PHE A 52 5.66 14.36 -11.91
N TRP A 53 4.82 13.51 -11.30
CA TRP A 53 3.36 13.64 -11.28
C TRP A 53 2.79 13.95 -9.88
N ALA A 54 3.61 13.87 -8.83
CA ALA A 54 3.19 14.06 -7.45
C ALA A 54 4.30 14.73 -6.64
N ALA A 55 3.90 15.61 -5.71
CA ALA A 55 4.81 16.25 -4.77
C ALA A 55 5.54 15.22 -3.89
N ARG A 56 4.85 14.13 -3.51
CA ARG A 56 5.43 12.96 -2.83
C ARG A 56 4.69 11.68 -3.23
N PHE A 57 5.42 10.62 -3.53
CA PHE A 57 4.87 9.31 -3.81
C PHE A 57 5.77 8.22 -3.20
N GLY A 58 5.15 7.21 -2.58
CA GLY A 58 5.87 6.12 -1.91
C GLY A 58 5.02 4.86 -1.81
N VAL A 59 5.67 3.73 -1.63
CA VAL A 59 5.02 2.42 -1.49
C VAL A 59 5.59 1.70 -0.26
N ASP A 60 4.70 1.29 0.65
CA ASP A 60 5.04 0.49 1.82
C ASP A 60 4.25 -0.82 1.84
N ARG A 61 4.81 -1.85 2.49
CA ARG A 61 4.18 -3.16 2.63
C ARG A 61 3.94 -3.53 4.09
N PHE A 62 2.96 -2.88 4.71
CA PHE A 62 2.40 -3.28 6.01
C PHE A 62 1.34 -4.38 5.85
N GLY A 63 1.77 -5.63 5.64
CA GLY A 63 0.91 -6.80 5.45
C GLY A 63 0.12 -6.85 4.13
N VAL A 64 -0.20 -5.70 3.55
CA VAL A 64 -0.71 -5.46 2.18
C VAL A 64 0.06 -4.30 1.54
N SER A 65 -0.04 -4.12 0.23
CA SER A 65 0.64 -3.00 -0.47
C SER A 65 -0.11 -1.69 -0.24
N TRP A 66 0.57 -0.70 0.34
CA TRP A 66 0.08 0.67 0.54
C TRP A 66 0.80 1.62 -0.39
N MET A 67 0.06 2.42 -1.14
CA MET A 67 0.59 3.47 -2.00
C MET A 67 0.16 4.81 -1.44
N VAL A 68 1.11 5.69 -1.10
CA VAL A 68 0.84 7.03 -0.61
C VAL A 68 1.19 8.01 -1.71
N ASN A 69 0.21 8.83 -2.13
CA ASN A 69 0.35 9.83 -3.17
C ASN A 69 -0.05 11.21 -2.66
N CYS A 70 0.78 12.23 -2.88
CA CYS A 70 0.52 13.61 -2.52
C CYS A 70 0.64 14.47 -3.78
N GLU A 71 -0.49 14.97 -4.28
CA GLU A 71 -0.54 15.74 -5.54
C GLU A 71 -0.24 17.22 -5.34
N LYS A 72 -0.48 17.76 -4.13
CA LYS A 72 -0.33 19.18 -3.83
C LYS A 72 0.73 19.41 -2.76
N ASP A 73 1.58 20.39 -3.01
CA ASP A 73 2.40 21.05 -1.99
C ASP A 73 1.68 22.37 -1.69
N GLN A 74 0.64 22.32 -0.85
CA GLN A 74 -0.22 23.47 -0.58
C GLN A 74 0.36 24.37 0.52
#